data_AF-A0A7J6TCK4-F1
#
_entry.id   AF-A0A7J6TCK4-F1
#
_cell.length_a   1.000
_cell.length_b   1.000
_cell.length_c   1.000
_cell.angle_alpha   90.00
_cell.angle_beta   90.00
_cell.angle_gamma   90.00
#
_symmetry.space_group_name_H-M   'P 1'
#
loop_
_entity.id
_entity.type
_entity.pdbx_description
1 polymer ?
#
loop_
_entity_poly.entity_id
_entity_poly.type
_entity_poly.pdbx_seq_one_letter_code
_entity_poly.pdbx_strand_id
1 'polypeptide(L)'
;LLLEEALHTIQSNFNTEVLELRAQRRRLRVQFIEDLTKLKDISSILNREEDAVLGHALESMFLNQCRLASVPQQPSDGSYTAVLETIIEALRKDLPEEYPDARYNLVTEGKASTLLPGPPREQVSDLILGDDGLPSAAVNRNQASSLLEDRREGGRVREQLVSAQKDIFLRVKCDVDAFNKRVAALSNEKSKLHADLKMAQISLITLYEELVLLSNLEEADAALYAKLDKSVDEMTVVMRSIEECQKSLLDKRTEIDTWQAEESRLQSEFSSIINDNPGADQFSGDLMKIYRRKVKRPKKREGGGDDDDDESFDTDLDSDSDVDSNAEEIEEPEEDVCPPGCDQAVFKAVIGLRDKRLDMEEALTEIQKAVDEIKKTHTRLLQKEKALDKEQMQAEEKIQHFQTEKQQKLNHLHTVLLLRLSQMKCLSVVGGDGEEFPGIGQCALMPGQTLRLPETLDGGQVVFTKTALQRLRQRIVDLHGEKASVRREYRELKRVYGVRARENKK
;
A
#
# COMPACT_ATOMS: atom_id res chain seq x y z
N LEU A 1 -19.14 -0.98 0.58
CA LEU A 1 -19.74 -1.90 -0.42
C LEU A 1 -18.99 -3.23 -0.52
N LEU A 2 -17.90 -3.38 -1.31
CA LEU A 2 -17.28 -4.71 -1.49
C LEU A 2 -16.72 -5.37 -0.21
N LEU A 3 -16.09 -4.59 0.68
CA LEU A 3 -15.53 -5.13 1.94
C LEU A 3 -16.65 -5.51 2.93
N GLU A 4 -17.72 -4.73 3.01
CA GLU A 4 -18.86 -5.00 3.89
C GLU A 4 -19.65 -6.23 3.44
N GLU A 5 -19.83 -6.40 2.13
CA GLU A 5 -20.44 -7.59 1.55
C GLU A 5 -19.59 -8.85 1.81
N ALA A 6 -18.27 -8.75 1.68
CA ALA A 6 -17.36 -9.83 2.02
C ALA A 6 -17.42 -10.18 3.51
N LEU A 7 -17.43 -9.18 4.39
CA LEU A 7 -17.56 -9.39 5.85
C LEU A 7 -18.90 -10.05 6.21
N HIS A 8 -20.00 -9.60 5.61
CA HIS A 8 -21.32 -10.20 5.81
C HIS A 8 -21.35 -11.66 5.33
N THR A 9 -20.71 -11.96 4.20
CA THR A 9 -20.60 -13.32 3.66
C THR A 9 -19.83 -14.24 4.60
N ILE A 10 -18.69 -13.77 5.12
CA ILE A 10 -17.87 -14.53 6.10
C ILE A 10 -18.68 -14.81 7.37
N GLN A 11 -19.39 -13.80 7.89
CA GLN A 11 -20.26 -13.97 9.07
C GLN A 11 -21.40 -14.95 8.80
N SER A 12 -22.05 -14.87 7.65
CA SER A 12 -23.13 -15.77 7.25
C SER A 12 -22.65 -17.22 7.18
N ASN A 13 -21.51 -17.47 6.56
CA ASN A 13 -20.95 -18.83 6.44
C ASN A 13 -20.57 -19.41 7.82
N PHE A 14 -19.91 -18.62 8.66
CA PHE A 14 -19.61 -19.06 10.04
C PHE A 14 -20.89 -19.36 10.83
N ASN A 15 -21.94 -18.55 10.67
CA ASN A 15 -23.22 -18.78 11.31
C ASN A 15 -23.88 -20.08 10.85
N THR A 16 -23.78 -20.42 9.56
CA THR A 16 -24.30 -21.70 9.05
C THR A 16 -23.61 -22.90 9.70
N GLU A 17 -22.29 -22.87 9.86
CA GLU A 17 -21.54 -23.96 10.51
C GLU A 17 -21.90 -24.12 12.00
N VAL A 18 -22.15 -23.01 12.70
CA VAL A 18 -22.63 -23.07 14.09
C VAL A 18 -24.03 -23.69 14.16
N LEU A 19 -24.92 -23.37 13.23
CA LEU A 19 -26.26 -23.95 13.15
C LEU A 19 -26.19 -25.46 12.85
N GLU A 20 -25.30 -25.88 11.97
CA GLU A 20 -25.05 -27.31 11.70
C GLU A 20 -24.55 -28.05 12.95
N LEU A 21 -23.61 -27.48 13.70
CA LEU A 21 -23.15 -28.07 14.97
C LEU A 21 -24.26 -28.18 16.00
N ARG A 22 -25.15 -27.20 16.08
CA ARG A 22 -26.34 -27.26 16.94
C ARG A 22 -27.28 -28.38 16.51
N ALA A 23 -27.51 -28.55 15.21
CA ALA A 23 -28.29 -29.67 14.67
C ALA A 23 -27.63 -31.02 14.97
N GLN A 24 -26.30 -31.11 14.82
CA GLN A 24 -25.53 -32.31 15.16
C GLN A 24 -25.62 -32.64 16.65
N ARG A 25 -25.51 -31.65 17.55
CA ARG A 25 -25.69 -31.85 19.01
C ARG A 25 -27.07 -32.44 19.33
N ARG A 26 -28.13 -31.94 18.66
CA ARG A 26 -29.50 -32.48 18.83
C ARG A 26 -29.59 -33.94 18.38
N ARG A 27 -29.00 -34.30 17.23
CA ARG A 27 -28.97 -35.70 16.76
C ARG A 27 -28.20 -36.63 17.69
N LEU A 28 -26.98 -36.22 18.10
CA LEU A 28 -26.14 -37.00 19.03
C LEU A 28 -26.81 -37.20 20.38
N ARG A 29 -27.57 -36.21 20.87
CA ARG A 29 -28.32 -36.33 22.11
C ARG A 29 -29.39 -37.43 22.04
N VAL A 30 -30.16 -37.49 20.96
CA VAL A 30 -31.16 -38.57 20.76
C VAL A 30 -30.46 -39.93 20.70
N GLN A 31 -29.37 -40.00 19.94
CA GLN A 31 -28.57 -41.22 19.83
C GLN A 31 -27.98 -41.67 21.18
N PHE A 32 -27.46 -40.74 21.98
CA PHE A 32 -26.94 -41.05 23.33
C PHE A 32 -28.03 -41.52 24.27
N ILE A 33 -29.25 -40.98 24.21
CA ILE A 33 -30.37 -41.50 25.01
C ILE A 33 -30.68 -42.95 24.63
N GLU A 34 -30.72 -43.28 23.34
CA GLU A 34 -30.94 -44.65 22.87
C GLU A 34 -29.80 -45.59 23.27
N ASP A 35 -28.55 -45.18 23.06
CA ASP A 35 -27.36 -45.97 23.34
C ASP A 35 -27.16 -46.18 24.85
N LEU A 36 -27.39 -45.17 25.68
CA LEU A 36 -27.34 -45.30 27.15
C LEU A 36 -28.51 -46.11 27.71
N THR A 37 -29.69 -46.09 27.08
CA THR A 37 -30.82 -46.95 27.46
C THR A 37 -30.50 -48.42 27.16
N LYS A 38 -29.98 -48.72 25.96
CA LYS A 38 -29.49 -50.07 25.62
C LYS A 38 -28.38 -50.52 26.56
N LEU A 39 -27.48 -49.62 26.95
CA LEU A 39 -26.41 -49.90 27.90
C LEU A 39 -26.96 -50.22 29.30
N LYS A 40 -28.01 -49.50 29.75
CA LYS A 40 -28.73 -49.78 31.00
C LYS A 40 -29.38 -51.17 30.97
N ASP A 41 -30.05 -51.51 29.88
CA ASP A 41 -30.71 -52.82 29.71
C ASP A 41 -29.70 -53.96 29.74
N ILE A 42 -28.58 -53.82 29.01
CA ILE A 42 -27.48 -54.80 28.97
C ILE A 42 -26.86 -54.97 30.37
N SER A 43 -26.61 -53.88 31.10
CA SER A 43 -26.03 -53.95 32.44
C SER A 43 -27.00 -54.52 33.48
N SER A 44 -28.30 -54.28 33.35
CA SER A 44 -29.31 -54.94 34.19
C SER A 44 -29.32 -56.46 34.01
N ILE A 45 -28.98 -56.96 32.81
CA ILE A 45 -28.90 -58.40 32.51
C ILE A 45 -27.57 -59.00 33.01
N LEU A 46 -26.46 -58.25 32.94
CA LEU A 46 -25.12 -58.75 33.27
C LEU A 46 -24.81 -58.80 34.78
N ASN A 47 -25.50 -57.99 35.59
CA ASN A 47 -25.47 -57.95 37.06
C ASN A 47 -24.05 -58.07 37.67
N ARG A 48 -23.11 -57.22 37.19
CA ARG A 48 -21.67 -57.28 37.51
C ARG A 48 -21.23 -56.10 38.38
N GLU A 49 -20.38 -56.38 39.36
CA GLU A 49 -19.66 -55.37 40.18
C GLU A 49 -18.57 -54.60 39.38
N GLU A 50 -18.15 -55.12 38.22
CA GLU A 50 -17.17 -54.48 37.31
C GLU A 50 -17.74 -53.24 36.57
N ASP A 51 -19.04 -52.98 36.65
CA ASP A 51 -19.73 -51.86 36.01
C ASP A 51 -19.44 -50.51 36.70
N ALA A 52 -18.93 -50.50 37.94
CA ALA A 52 -18.57 -49.27 38.65
C ALA A 52 -17.50 -48.44 37.91
N VAL A 53 -16.53 -49.11 37.26
CA VAL A 53 -15.45 -48.43 36.51
C VAL A 53 -15.98 -47.78 35.23
N LEU A 54 -16.89 -48.46 34.52
CA LEU A 54 -17.58 -47.90 33.35
C LEU A 54 -18.51 -46.76 33.75
N GLY A 55 -19.16 -46.86 34.91
CA GLY A 55 -20.04 -45.83 35.48
C GLY A 55 -19.27 -44.55 35.76
N HIS A 56 -18.18 -44.65 36.51
CA HIS A 56 -17.31 -43.51 36.80
C HIS A 56 -16.67 -42.92 35.54
N ALA A 57 -16.36 -43.74 34.52
CA ALA A 57 -15.85 -43.24 33.25
C ALA A 57 -16.91 -42.44 32.48
N LEU A 58 -18.18 -42.89 32.47
CA LEU A 58 -19.29 -42.16 31.87
C LEU A 58 -19.62 -40.89 32.65
N GLU A 59 -19.70 -40.95 33.99
CA GLU A 59 -19.89 -39.78 34.85
C GLU A 59 -18.82 -38.73 34.63
N SER A 60 -17.54 -39.13 34.66
CA SER A 60 -16.41 -38.24 34.43
C SER A 60 -16.45 -37.64 33.02
N MET A 61 -16.81 -38.42 32.00
CA MET A 61 -16.93 -37.92 30.62
C MET A 61 -18.06 -36.89 30.47
N PHE A 62 -19.26 -37.20 30.96
CA PHE A 62 -20.41 -36.31 30.84
C PHE A 62 -20.33 -35.08 31.75
N LEU A 63 -19.71 -35.19 32.93
CA LEU A 63 -19.45 -34.07 33.83
C LEU A 63 -18.33 -33.15 33.31
N ASN A 64 -17.18 -33.71 32.93
CA ASN A 64 -16.00 -32.91 32.58
C ASN A 64 -15.97 -32.47 31.12
N GLN A 65 -16.50 -33.27 30.19
CA GLN A 65 -16.43 -32.98 28.75
C GLN A 65 -17.74 -32.45 28.20
N CYS A 66 -18.89 -32.94 28.66
CA CYS A 66 -20.21 -32.46 28.22
C CYS A 66 -20.79 -31.35 29.12
N ARG A 67 -20.19 -31.08 30.29
CA ARG A 67 -20.62 -30.05 31.27
C ARG A 67 -22.10 -30.12 31.65
N LEU A 68 -22.65 -31.32 31.80
CA LEU A 68 -24.02 -31.50 32.28
C LEU A 68 -24.08 -31.17 33.77
N ALA A 69 -24.63 -29.99 34.10
CA ALA A 69 -24.65 -29.45 35.46
C ALA A 69 -25.49 -30.28 36.46
N SER A 70 -26.34 -31.18 35.97
CA SER A 70 -27.20 -32.03 36.78
C SER A 70 -26.59 -33.40 37.13
N VAL A 71 -25.35 -33.67 36.74
CA VAL A 71 -24.64 -34.89 37.15
C VAL A 71 -24.10 -34.68 38.57
N PRO A 72 -24.42 -35.54 39.56
CA PRO A 72 -23.95 -35.39 40.94
C PRO A 72 -22.42 -35.31 41.04
N GLN A 73 -21.90 -34.36 41.84
CA GLN A 73 -20.46 -34.15 42.02
C GLN A 73 -19.78 -35.19 42.92
N GLN A 74 -20.55 -36.12 43.51
CA GLN A 74 -20.05 -37.21 44.33
C GLN A 74 -20.65 -38.54 43.88
N PRO A 75 -19.85 -39.63 43.83
CA PRO A 75 -20.37 -40.96 43.56
C PRO A 75 -21.23 -41.37 44.75
N SER A 76 -22.56 -41.37 44.58
CA SER A 76 -23.39 -42.16 45.48
C SER A 76 -23.00 -43.63 45.31
N ASP A 77 -23.06 -44.44 46.37
CA ASP A 77 -22.94 -45.92 46.37
C ASP A 77 -24.01 -46.64 45.50
N GLY A 78 -24.57 -45.94 44.51
CA GLY A 78 -25.62 -46.37 43.62
C GLY A 78 -25.10 -47.29 42.52
N SER A 79 -25.92 -48.28 42.21
CA SER A 79 -25.75 -49.16 41.05
C SER A 79 -25.47 -48.36 39.78
N TYR A 80 -24.57 -48.86 38.92
CA TYR A 80 -24.29 -48.33 37.57
C TYR A 80 -25.54 -47.95 36.76
N THR A 81 -26.64 -48.67 36.98
CA THR A 81 -27.94 -48.40 36.36
C THR A 81 -28.57 -47.07 36.80
N ALA A 82 -28.38 -46.64 38.04
CA ALA A 82 -28.85 -45.37 38.58
C ALA A 82 -28.04 -44.18 38.04
N VAL A 83 -26.74 -44.38 37.82
CA VAL A 83 -25.85 -43.42 37.17
C VAL A 83 -26.29 -43.17 35.73
N LEU A 84 -26.54 -44.24 34.97
CA LEU A 84 -27.05 -44.13 33.60
C LEU A 84 -28.43 -43.45 33.55
N GLU A 85 -29.31 -43.77 34.49
CA GLU A 85 -30.64 -43.15 34.59
C GLU A 85 -30.55 -41.65 34.87
N THR A 86 -29.64 -41.24 35.76
CA THR A 86 -29.38 -39.82 36.05
C THR A 86 -28.83 -39.08 34.82
N ILE A 87 -27.92 -39.70 34.06
CA ILE A 87 -27.38 -39.11 32.82
C ILE A 87 -28.46 -39.05 31.74
N ILE A 88 -29.30 -40.07 31.59
CA ILE A 88 -30.42 -40.09 30.62
C ILE A 88 -31.44 -39.02 30.98
N GLU A 89 -31.80 -38.88 32.26
CA GLU A 89 -32.71 -37.84 32.73
C GLU A 89 -32.12 -36.44 32.56
N ALA A 90 -30.83 -36.26 32.84
CA ALA A 90 -30.11 -35.03 32.54
C ALA A 90 -30.19 -34.72 31.04
N LEU A 91 -29.86 -35.68 30.18
CA LEU A 91 -29.98 -35.57 28.73
C LEU A 91 -31.44 -35.41 28.26
N ARG A 92 -32.47 -35.72 29.04
CA ARG A 92 -33.88 -35.42 28.70
C ARG A 92 -34.28 -34.02 29.19
N LYS A 93 -33.79 -33.61 30.36
CA LYS A 93 -34.10 -32.35 31.05
C LYS A 93 -33.32 -31.15 30.53
N ASP A 94 -32.17 -31.35 29.90
CA ASP A 94 -31.33 -30.28 29.32
C ASP A 94 -32.01 -29.65 28.09
N LEU A 95 -33.24 -29.15 28.23
CA LEU A 95 -33.82 -28.12 27.37
C LEU A 95 -33.34 -26.78 27.93
N PRO A 96 -32.44 -26.09 27.23
CA PRO A 96 -32.60 -24.66 27.11
C PRO A 96 -33.74 -24.43 26.13
N GLU A 97 -34.66 -23.55 26.55
CA GLU A 97 -35.60 -22.80 25.71
C GLU A 97 -35.01 -22.48 24.34
N GLU A 98 -35.88 -22.36 23.33
CA GLU A 98 -35.56 -21.78 22.02
C GLU A 98 -34.58 -20.62 22.17
N TYR A 99 -33.28 -20.90 22.00
CA TYR A 99 -32.30 -19.85 21.85
C TYR A 99 -32.73 -19.14 20.58
N PRO A 100 -33.05 -17.84 20.63
CA PRO A 100 -33.59 -17.16 19.47
C PRO A 100 -32.64 -17.39 18.30
N ASP A 101 -33.19 -17.57 17.10
CA ASP A 101 -32.46 -17.56 15.81
C ASP A 101 -31.68 -16.24 15.58
N ALA A 102 -31.56 -15.39 16.60
CA ALA A 102 -30.74 -14.21 16.68
C ALA A 102 -29.27 -14.58 16.44
N ARG A 103 -28.90 -14.44 15.17
CA ARG A 103 -27.67 -13.89 14.62
C ARG A 103 -26.57 -13.75 15.67
N TYR A 104 -25.47 -14.50 15.53
CA TYR A 104 -24.20 -14.07 16.11
C TYR A 104 -23.75 -12.81 15.35
N ASN A 105 -24.38 -11.67 15.66
CA ASN A 105 -23.82 -10.39 15.32
C ASN A 105 -22.54 -10.29 16.15
N LEU A 106 -21.40 -10.16 15.48
CA LEU A 106 -20.11 -9.90 16.14
C LEU A 106 -20.05 -8.49 16.79
N VAL A 107 -21.21 -7.85 16.98
CA VAL A 107 -21.40 -6.50 17.49
C VAL A 107 -22.74 -6.47 18.23
N THR A 108 -22.77 -5.76 19.35
CA THR A 108 -23.91 -5.33 20.20
C THR A 108 -24.46 -6.29 21.28
N GLU A 109 -24.06 -5.99 22.52
CA GLU A 109 -24.86 -6.15 23.74
C GLU A 109 -26.05 -5.16 23.74
N GLY A 110 -27.24 -5.59 24.16
CA GLY A 110 -28.40 -4.68 24.35
C GLY A 110 -29.75 -5.40 24.54
N LYS A 111 -30.33 -5.25 25.74
CA LYS A 111 -31.57 -5.84 26.30
C LYS A 111 -32.84 -5.71 25.44
N ALA A 112 -33.74 -6.70 25.54
CA ALA A 112 -35.19 -6.51 25.79
C ALA A 112 -35.87 -7.82 26.24
N SER A 113 -36.79 -7.70 27.20
CA SER A 113 -37.54 -8.77 27.89
C SER A 113 -39.04 -8.48 27.78
N THR A 114 -39.89 -9.50 27.59
CA THR A 114 -41.34 -9.56 27.92
C THR A 114 -41.83 -10.99 27.61
N LEU A 115 -42.22 -11.87 28.55
CA LEU A 115 -43.49 -11.97 29.29
C LEU A 115 -44.72 -11.82 28.36
N LEU A 116 -45.76 -12.66 28.29
CA LEU A 116 -46.29 -13.79 29.08
C LEU A 116 -47.49 -14.40 28.26
N PRO A 117 -48.35 -15.31 28.76
CA PRO A 117 -48.79 -16.54 28.07
C PRO A 117 -50.29 -16.58 27.71
N GLY A 118 -50.75 -17.68 27.10
CA GLY A 118 -52.16 -18.10 27.19
C GLY A 118 -52.53 -19.38 26.42
N PRO A 119 -53.50 -20.20 26.89
CA PRO A 119 -53.70 -21.62 26.56
C PRO A 119 -55.09 -21.87 25.89
N PRO A 120 -55.81 -22.99 26.08
CA PRO A 120 -55.62 -24.42 25.72
C PRO A 120 -56.80 -24.94 24.83
N ARG A 121 -56.85 -26.25 24.48
CA ARG A 121 -58.04 -27.13 24.31
C ARG A 121 -57.63 -28.49 23.70
N GLU A 122 -57.79 -29.63 24.39
CA GLU A 122 -58.97 -30.53 24.58
C GLU A 122 -58.73 -31.86 23.82
N GLN A 123 -58.57 -32.98 24.56
CA GLN A 123 -59.44 -34.18 24.62
C GLN A 123 -59.31 -35.13 23.39
N VAL A 124 -59.27 -36.47 23.44
CA VAL A 124 -60.16 -37.48 24.08
C VAL A 124 -59.50 -38.89 23.95
N SER A 125 -59.55 -39.70 25.03
CA SER A 125 -59.73 -41.17 25.23
C SER A 125 -59.08 -42.26 24.31
N ASP A 126 -58.90 -43.56 24.66
CA ASP A 126 -59.52 -44.56 25.59
C ASP A 126 -58.48 -45.69 25.86
N LEU A 127 -58.29 -46.20 27.10
CA LEU A 127 -58.79 -47.47 27.71
C LEU A 127 -58.60 -48.76 26.87
N ILE A 128 -58.03 -49.86 27.43
CA ILE A 128 -58.76 -50.97 28.11
C ILE A 128 -57.80 -51.87 28.94
N LEU A 129 -58.30 -52.34 30.08
CA LEU A 129 -57.74 -53.33 31.02
C LEU A 129 -58.22 -54.77 30.72
N GLY A 130 -57.49 -55.76 31.26
CA GLY A 130 -57.99 -57.10 31.61
C GLY A 130 -56.94 -58.21 31.43
N ASP A 131 -56.87 -59.33 32.17
CA ASP A 131 -56.94 -59.69 33.59
C ASP A 131 -56.61 -61.22 33.63
N ASP A 132 -55.85 -61.65 34.64
CA ASP A 132 -55.67 -62.97 35.28
C ASP A 132 -55.66 -64.35 34.54
N GLY A 133 -54.72 -65.21 34.98
CA GLY A 133 -54.82 -66.69 34.89
C GLY A 133 -53.51 -67.51 35.02
N LEU A 134 -53.18 -67.98 36.23
CA LEU A 134 -52.20 -69.07 36.55
C LEU A 134 -52.90 -70.47 36.50
N PRO A 135 -52.24 -71.61 36.81
CA PRO A 135 -50.98 -72.21 36.34
C PRO A 135 -51.16 -73.72 35.96
N SER A 136 -50.15 -74.42 35.42
CA SER A 136 -50.01 -75.88 35.63
C SER A 136 -48.61 -76.43 35.34
N ALA A 137 -48.21 -77.40 36.16
CA ALA A 137 -46.90 -78.02 36.26
C ALA A 137 -46.68 -79.21 35.30
N ALA A 138 -45.44 -79.44 34.88
CA ALA A 138 -44.86 -80.78 34.70
C ALA A 138 -43.33 -80.71 34.55
N VAL A 139 -42.62 -81.35 35.46
CA VAL A 139 -41.17 -81.60 35.42
C VAL A 139 -40.91 -82.79 34.48
N ASN A 140 -39.95 -82.68 33.55
CA ASN A 140 -39.47 -83.85 32.81
C ASN A 140 -37.93 -83.87 32.63
N ARG A 141 -37.37 -85.06 32.74
CA ARG A 141 -35.96 -85.44 33.01
C ARG A 141 -34.97 -85.26 31.84
N ASN A 142 -35.18 -84.29 30.93
CA ASN A 142 -34.23 -83.94 29.86
C ASN A 142 -33.29 -82.78 30.22
N GLN A 143 -33.39 -82.27 31.45
CA GLN A 143 -32.74 -81.03 31.86
C GLN A 143 -31.21 -81.14 31.95
N ALA A 144 -30.57 -82.29 32.18
CA ALA A 144 -29.12 -82.29 32.44
C ALA A 144 -28.24 -82.01 31.20
N SER A 145 -28.65 -82.46 29.99
CA SER A 145 -27.92 -82.14 28.74
C SER A 145 -28.33 -80.78 28.18
N SER A 146 -29.62 -80.44 28.25
CA SER A 146 -30.13 -79.09 27.95
C SER A 146 -29.46 -78.05 28.85
N LEU A 147 -29.38 -78.26 30.17
CA LEU A 147 -28.76 -77.33 31.12
C LEU A 147 -27.27 -77.09 30.86
N LEU A 148 -26.55 -78.03 30.24
CA LEU A 148 -25.13 -77.85 29.90
C LEU A 148 -24.95 -77.13 28.55
N GLU A 149 -25.87 -77.35 27.59
CA GLU A 149 -25.96 -76.54 26.36
C GLU A 149 -26.47 -75.13 26.67
N ASP A 150 -27.53 -74.98 27.46
CA ASP A 150 -28.05 -73.72 28.01
C ASP A 150 -26.99 -72.94 28.81
N ARG A 151 -26.07 -73.64 29.49
CA ARG A 151 -24.95 -73.00 30.21
C ARG A 151 -23.82 -72.56 29.28
N ARG A 152 -23.59 -73.25 28.16
CA ARG A 152 -22.65 -72.84 27.11
C ARG A 152 -23.22 -71.72 26.24
N GLU A 153 -24.50 -71.80 25.91
CA GLU A 153 -25.28 -70.77 25.20
C GLU A 153 -25.43 -69.53 26.06
N GLY A 154 -25.76 -69.67 27.34
CA GLY A 154 -25.75 -68.56 28.30
C GLY A 154 -24.37 -67.91 28.45
N GLY A 155 -23.29 -68.69 28.37
CA GLY A 155 -21.92 -68.17 28.32
C GLY A 155 -21.64 -67.34 27.07
N ARG A 156 -22.06 -67.80 25.88
CA ARG A 156 -21.94 -67.08 24.61
C ARG A 156 -22.77 -65.80 24.57
N VAL A 157 -24.02 -65.86 25.04
CA VAL A 157 -24.91 -64.70 25.14
C VAL A 157 -24.31 -63.65 26.09
N ARG A 158 -23.75 -64.09 27.22
CA ARG A 158 -23.06 -63.21 28.17
C ARG A 158 -21.83 -62.54 27.54
N GLU A 159 -21.02 -63.29 26.80
CA GLU A 159 -19.85 -62.75 26.09
C GLU A 159 -20.24 -61.75 25.00
N GLN A 160 -21.31 -62.01 24.25
CA GLN A 160 -21.88 -61.09 23.27
C GLN A 160 -22.39 -59.79 23.91
N LEU A 161 -23.10 -59.89 25.05
CA LEU A 161 -23.58 -58.72 25.79
C LEU A 161 -22.43 -57.86 26.33
N VAL A 162 -21.34 -58.49 26.82
CA VAL A 162 -20.13 -57.76 27.26
C VAL A 162 -19.42 -57.08 26.08
N SER A 163 -19.36 -57.72 24.91
CA SER A 163 -18.84 -57.07 23.70
C SER A 163 -19.70 -55.88 23.30
N ALA A 164 -21.02 -56.04 23.27
CA ALA A 164 -21.96 -54.98 22.93
C ALA A 164 -21.88 -53.80 23.91
N GLN A 165 -21.72 -54.06 25.21
CA GLN A 165 -21.51 -53.02 26.24
C GLN A 165 -20.28 -52.16 25.94
N LYS A 166 -19.15 -52.81 25.59
CA LYS A 166 -17.90 -52.13 25.23
C LYS A 166 -18.05 -51.34 23.93
N ASP A 167 -18.72 -51.90 22.93
CA ASP A 167 -18.92 -51.25 21.63
C ASP A 167 -19.80 -50.00 21.74
N ILE A 168 -20.86 -50.05 22.56
CA ILE A 168 -21.72 -48.89 22.84
C ILE A 168 -20.93 -47.81 23.60
N PHE A 169 -20.20 -48.19 24.65
CA PHE A 169 -19.38 -47.24 25.41
C PHE A 169 -18.31 -46.57 24.53
N LEU A 170 -17.61 -47.34 23.70
CA LEU A 170 -16.61 -46.80 22.77
C LEU A 170 -17.23 -45.88 21.73
N ARG A 171 -18.43 -46.20 21.22
CA ARG A 171 -19.17 -45.34 20.28
C ARG A 171 -19.52 -44.00 20.92
N VAL A 172 -20.15 -44.01 22.09
CA VAL A 172 -20.50 -42.77 22.82
C VAL A 172 -19.26 -41.93 23.09
N LYS A 173 -18.16 -42.56 23.54
CA LYS A 173 -16.89 -41.86 23.78
C LYS A 173 -16.32 -41.24 22.51
N CYS A 174 -16.25 -42.01 21.40
CA CYS A 174 -15.75 -41.52 20.12
C CYS A 174 -16.60 -40.36 19.58
N ASP A 175 -17.92 -40.43 19.73
CA ASP A 175 -18.84 -39.39 19.28
C ASP A 175 -18.70 -38.11 20.11
N VAL A 176 -18.54 -38.22 21.44
CA VAL A 176 -18.25 -37.08 22.33
C VAL A 176 -16.90 -36.44 21.96
N ASP A 177 -15.84 -37.25 21.80
CA ASP A 177 -14.51 -36.77 21.44
C ASP A 177 -14.52 -36.09 20.05
N ALA A 178 -15.22 -36.66 19.07
CA ALA A 178 -15.33 -36.10 17.73
C ALA A 178 -16.10 -34.77 17.73
N PHE A 179 -17.21 -34.69 18.47
CA PHE A 179 -17.99 -33.45 18.61
C PHE A 179 -17.17 -32.36 19.31
N ASN A 180 -16.50 -32.68 20.42
CA ASN A 180 -15.66 -31.74 21.16
C ASN A 180 -14.50 -31.22 20.32
N LYS A 181 -13.86 -32.08 19.51
CA LYS A 181 -12.85 -31.66 18.53
C LYS A 181 -13.41 -30.68 17.51
N ARG A 182 -14.62 -30.92 17.00
CA ARG A 182 -15.27 -30.02 16.04
C ARG A 182 -15.65 -28.67 16.66
N VAL A 183 -16.13 -28.67 17.90
CA VAL A 183 -16.40 -27.43 18.67
C VAL A 183 -15.12 -26.65 18.93
N ALA A 184 -14.03 -27.33 19.32
CA ALA A 184 -12.73 -26.69 19.54
C ALA A 184 -12.15 -26.11 18.24
N ALA A 185 -12.28 -26.83 17.12
CA ALA A 185 -11.90 -26.35 15.80
C ALA A 185 -12.67 -25.06 15.43
N LEU A 186 -14.00 -25.07 15.56
CA LEU A 186 -14.82 -23.90 15.25
C LEU A 186 -14.57 -22.72 16.20
N SER A 187 -14.26 -22.99 17.47
CA SER A 187 -13.85 -21.95 18.42
C SER A 187 -12.51 -21.31 18.04
N ASN A 188 -11.55 -22.09 17.54
CA ASN A 188 -10.28 -21.57 17.04
C ASN A 188 -10.45 -20.79 15.74
N GLU A 189 -11.35 -21.23 14.87
CA GLU A 189 -11.71 -20.50 13.67
C GLU A 189 -12.39 -19.18 14.00
N LYS A 190 -13.34 -19.16 14.96
CA LYS A 190 -13.98 -17.95 15.45
C LYS A 190 -12.96 -16.92 15.94
N SER A 191 -11.99 -17.34 16.75
CA SER A 191 -10.99 -16.42 17.30
C SER A 191 -10.08 -15.86 16.22
N LYS A 192 -9.72 -16.67 15.21
CA LYS A 192 -8.98 -16.23 14.03
C LYS A 192 -9.80 -15.23 13.20
N LEU A 193 -11.03 -15.57 12.83
CA LEU A 193 -11.92 -14.69 12.06
C LEU A 193 -12.19 -13.37 12.77
N HIS A 194 -12.36 -13.39 14.09
CA HIS A 194 -12.54 -12.17 14.88
C HIS A 194 -11.28 -11.28 14.84
N ALA A 195 -10.08 -11.88 14.96
CA ALA A 195 -8.82 -11.13 14.85
C ALA A 195 -8.67 -10.52 13.45
N ASP A 196 -8.90 -11.31 12.39
CA ASP A 196 -8.80 -10.88 11.01
C ASP A 196 -9.81 -9.76 10.70
N LEU A 197 -11.05 -9.88 11.19
CA LEU A 197 -12.10 -8.87 11.04
C LEU A 197 -11.74 -7.56 11.75
N LYS A 198 -11.20 -7.64 12.98
CA LYS A 198 -10.75 -6.45 13.70
C LYS A 198 -9.57 -5.80 13.00
N MET A 199 -8.65 -6.58 12.45
CA MET A 199 -7.55 -6.04 11.65
C MET A 199 -8.04 -5.34 10.39
N ALA A 200 -8.99 -5.95 9.67
CA ALA A 200 -9.59 -5.32 8.49
C ALA A 200 -10.30 -3.99 8.85
N GLN A 201 -11.01 -3.94 9.99
CA GLN A 201 -11.61 -2.70 10.50
C GLN A 201 -10.56 -1.63 10.81
N ILE A 202 -9.46 -2.01 11.46
CA ILE A 202 -8.37 -1.07 11.78
C ILE A 202 -7.67 -0.59 10.51
N SER A 203 -7.38 -1.49 9.56
CA SER A 203 -6.83 -1.11 8.26
C SER A 203 -7.75 -0.17 7.49
N LEU A 204 -9.07 -0.36 7.58
CA LEU A 204 -10.03 0.56 6.98
C LEU A 204 -9.98 1.95 7.63
N ILE A 205 -9.81 2.02 8.96
CA ILE A 205 -9.62 3.29 9.66
C ILE A 205 -8.32 3.97 9.20
N THR A 206 -7.20 3.24 9.14
CA THR A 206 -5.92 3.77 8.64
C THR A 206 -6.05 4.28 7.21
N LEU A 207 -6.70 3.53 6.32
CA LEU A 207 -6.96 3.97 4.92
C LEU A 207 -7.84 5.22 4.86
N TYR A 208 -8.81 5.34 5.77
CA TYR A 208 -9.65 6.53 5.87
C TYR A 208 -8.86 7.74 6.36
N GLU A 209 -8.00 7.56 7.37
CA GLU A 209 -7.07 8.61 7.84
C GLU A 209 -6.11 9.05 6.73
N GLU A 210 -5.55 8.10 5.96
CA GLU A 210 -4.74 8.36 4.77
C GLU A 210 -5.52 9.16 3.73
N LEU A 211 -6.76 8.76 3.42
CA LEU A 211 -7.61 9.43 2.44
C LEU A 211 -7.91 10.88 2.85
N VAL A 212 -8.26 11.12 4.12
CA VAL A 212 -8.52 12.46 4.64
C VAL A 212 -7.27 13.31 4.57
N LEU A 213 -6.11 12.76 4.96
CA LEU A 213 -4.83 13.45 4.87
C LEU A 213 -4.50 13.84 3.41
N LEU A 214 -4.66 12.89 2.48
CA LEU A 214 -4.40 13.12 1.06
C LEU A 214 -5.35 14.16 0.47
N SER A 215 -6.63 14.10 0.80
CA SER A 215 -7.62 15.07 0.34
C SER A 215 -7.28 16.49 0.80
N ASN A 216 -6.82 16.67 2.04
CA ASN A 216 -6.39 17.98 2.54
C ASN A 216 -5.15 18.53 1.82
N LEU A 217 -4.33 17.67 1.20
CA LEU A 217 -3.12 18.06 0.48
C LEU A 217 -3.35 18.21 -1.03
N GLU A 218 -4.47 17.71 -1.55
CA GLU A 218 -4.77 17.62 -2.99
C GLU A 218 -4.83 19.00 -3.65
N GLU A 219 -5.48 19.99 -3.03
CA GLU A 219 -5.58 21.34 -3.58
C GLU A 219 -4.21 22.02 -3.71
N ALA A 220 -3.33 21.82 -2.72
CA ALA A 220 -1.97 22.37 -2.74
C ALA A 220 -1.09 21.67 -3.78
N ASP A 221 -1.18 20.34 -3.89
CA ASP A 221 -0.52 19.55 -4.93
C ASP A 221 -0.98 20.04 -6.32
N ALA A 222 -2.29 20.13 -6.55
CA ALA A 222 -2.87 20.57 -7.82
C ALA A 222 -2.43 22.00 -8.19
N ALA A 223 -2.36 22.90 -7.21
CA ALA A 223 -1.89 24.28 -7.44
C ALA A 223 -0.40 24.35 -7.82
N LEU A 224 0.44 23.45 -7.29
CA LEU A 224 1.86 23.39 -7.66
C LEU A 224 2.05 22.84 -9.07
N TYR A 225 1.36 21.75 -9.42
CA TYR A 225 1.39 21.21 -10.78
C TYR A 225 0.83 22.18 -11.81
N ALA A 226 -0.28 22.87 -11.50
CA ALA A 226 -0.83 23.89 -12.40
C ALA A 226 0.14 25.06 -12.67
N LYS A 227 0.97 25.44 -11.68
CA LYS A 227 2.03 26.44 -11.88
C LYS A 227 3.15 25.93 -12.77
N LEU A 228 3.57 24.67 -12.58
CA LEU A 228 4.57 24.04 -13.42
C LEU A 228 4.08 23.94 -14.87
N ASP A 229 2.87 23.43 -15.09
CA ASP A 229 2.26 23.29 -16.41
C ASP A 229 2.18 24.65 -17.12
N LYS A 230 1.72 25.69 -16.42
CA LYS A 230 1.68 27.05 -16.95
C LYS A 230 3.07 27.56 -17.36
N SER A 231 4.09 27.34 -16.53
CA SER A 231 5.48 27.73 -16.84
C SER A 231 6.02 26.98 -18.06
N VAL A 232 5.69 25.70 -18.21
CA VAL A 232 6.09 24.88 -19.36
C VAL A 232 5.38 25.36 -20.63
N ASP A 233 4.08 25.63 -20.57
CA ASP A 233 3.32 26.18 -21.69
C ASP A 233 3.91 27.52 -22.15
N GLU A 234 4.19 28.43 -21.21
CA GLU A 234 4.83 29.72 -21.50
C GLU A 234 6.23 29.54 -22.12
N MET A 235 7.03 28.59 -21.61
CA MET A 235 8.33 28.25 -22.19
C MET A 235 8.20 27.78 -23.63
N THR A 236 7.25 26.90 -23.95
CA THR A 236 7.06 26.41 -25.33
C THR A 236 6.68 27.53 -26.30
N VAL A 237 5.90 28.52 -25.84
CA VAL A 237 5.54 29.69 -26.64
C VAL A 237 6.76 30.57 -26.89
N VAL A 238 7.55 30.85 -25.85
CA VAL A 238 8.77 31.66 -25.96
C VAL A 238 9.81 30.99 -26.87
N MET A 239 10.03 29.68 -26.72
CA MET A 239 10.94 28.92 -27.59
C MET A 239 10.51 28.99 -29.05
N ARG A 240 9.22 28.83 -29.35
CA ARG A 240 8.70 28.99 -30.72
C ARG A 240 8.94 30.39 -31.28
N SER A 241 8.70 31.43 -30.47
CA SER A 241 8.97 32.81 -30.89
C SER A 241 10.47 33.08 -31.10
N ILE A 242 11.36 32.43 -30.34
CA ILE A 242 12.82 32.50 -30.56
C ILE A 242 13.17 31.86 -31.91
N GLU A 243 12.65 30.68 -32.21
CA GLU A 243 12.88 30.00 -33.50
C GLU A 243 12.39 30.84 -34.67
N GLU A 244 11.22 31.48 -34.55
CA GLU A 244 10.69 32.41 -35.55
C GLU A 244 11.59 33.64 -35.75
N CYS A 245 12.09 34.25 -34.66
CA CYS A 245 13.04 35.36 -34.75
C CYS A 245 14.35 34.94 -35.41
N GLN A 246 14.88 33.75 -35.08
CA GLN A 246 16.09 33.21 -35.69
C GLN A 246 15.92 32.97 -37.18
N LYS A 247 14.77 32.42 -37.59
CA LYS A 247 14.43 32.25 -39.01
C LYS A 247 14.36 33.60 -39.73
N SER A 248 13.69 34.59 -39.14
CA SER A 248 13.60 35.93 -39.73
C SER A 248 14.98 36.61 -39.85
N LEU A 249 15.87 36.43 -38.86
CA LEU A 249 17.25 36.92 -38.95
C LEU A 249 18.03 36.24 -40.09
N LEU A 250 17.85 34.94 -40.30
CA LEU A 250 18.46 34.22 -41.41
C LEU A 250 17.94 34.72 -42.76
N ASP A 251 16.62 34.89 -42.90
CA ASP A 251 16.01 35.40 -44.13
C ASP A 251 16.54 36.81 -44.44
N LYS A 252 16.57 37.72 -43.46
CA LYS A 252 17.13 39.06 -43.63
C LYS A 252 18.64 39.05 -43.90
N ARG A 253 19.38 38.08 -43.36
CA ARG A 253 20.80 37.92 -43.69
C ARG A 253 21.00 37.53 -45.14
N THR A 254 20.21 36.59 -45.66
CA THR A 254 20.27 36.22 -47.07
C THR A 254 19.88 37.39 -47.98
N GLU A 255 18.91 38.20 -47.56
CA GLU A 255 18.52 39.43 -48.27
C GLU A 255 19.71 40.41 -48.36
N ILE A 256 20.41 40.67 -47.25
CA ILE A 256 21.64 41.47 -47.24
C ILE A 256 22.70 40.90 -48.20
N ASP A 257 22.95 39.59 -48.14
CA ASP A 257 23.95 38.94 -49.00
C ASP A 257 23.57 39.07 -50.50
N THR A 258 22.27 39.02 -50.86
CA THR A 258 21.80 39.26 -52.23
C THR A 258 21.99 40.70 -52.68
N TRP A 259 21.71 41.68 -51.82
CA TRP A 259 21.94 43.10 -52.11
C TRP A 259 23.43 43.42 -52.25
N GLN A 260 24.30 42.81 -51.44
CA GLN A 260 25.75 42.92 -51.57
C GLN A 260 26.29 42.30 -52.87
N ALA A 261 25.73 41.16 -53.30
CA ALA A 261 26.08 40.55 -54.58
C ALA A 261 25.66 41.44 -55.76
N GLU A 262 24.46 42.03 -55.68
CA GLU A 262 23.98 42.99 -56.66
C GLU A 262 24.84 44.27 -56.68
N GLU A 263 25.34 44.72 -55.53
CA GLU A 263 26.22 45.89 -55.44
C GLU A 263 27.56 45.60 -56.12
N SER A 264 28.11 44.40 -55.89
CA SER A 264 29.32 43.92 -56.59
C SER A 264 29.10 43.80 -58.11
N ARG A 265 27.90 43.40 -58.54
CA ARG A 265 27.50 43.38 -59.96
C ARG A 265 27.49 44.79 -60.55
N LEU A 266 26.85 45.74 -59.86
CA LEU A 266 26.79 47.15 -60.27
C LEU A 266 28.19 47.77 -60.37
N GLN A 267 29.08 47.43 -59.43
CA GLN A 267 30.48 47.87 -59.44
C GLN A 267 31.29 47.24 -60.60
N SER A 268 30.98 45.99 -60.97
CA SER A 268 31.56 45.33 -62.14
C SER A 268 31.05 45.94 -63.46
N GLU A 269 29.75 46.26 -63.54
CA GLU A 269 29.15 46.99 -64.68
C GLU A 269 29.79 48.37 -64.86
N PHE A 270 29.98 49.11 -63.77
CA PHE A 270 30.71 50.38 -63.77
C PHE A 270 32.13 50.21 -64.31
N SER A 271 32.84 49.16 -63.88
CA SER A 271 34.20 48.85 -64.34
C SER A 271 34.23 48.46 -65.82
N SER A 272 33.25 47.70 -66.31
CA SER A 272 33.13 47.34 -67.74
C SER A 272 32.90 48.59 -68.60
N ILE A 273 31.98 49.48 -68.19
CA ILE A 273 31.67 50.72 -68.93
C ILE A 273 32.90 51.63 -69.07
N ILE A 274 33.78 51.64 -68.06
CA ILE A 274 35.07 52.35 -68.13
C ILE A 274 36.04 51.62 -69.09
N ASN A 275 36.24 50.31 -68.91
CA ASN A 275 37.20 49.52 -69.70
C ASN A 275 36.84 49.39 -71.20
N ASP A 276 35.54 49.37 -71.54
CA ASP A 276 35.05 49.24 -72.91
C ASP A 276 35.18 50.55 -73.72
N ASN A 277 35.48 51.67 -73.05
CA ASN A 277 35.63 52.98 -73.67
C ASN A 277 37.06 53.52 -73.50
N PRO A 278 37.96 53.37 -74.50
CA PRO A 278 39.37 53.78 -74.39
C PRO A 278 39.60 55.29 -74.23
N GLY A 279 38.56 56.13 -74.39
CA GLY A 279 38.59 57.56 -74.06
C GLY A 279 38.07 57.91 -72.65
N ALA A 280 37.40 56.97 -71.97
CA ALA A 280 36.87 57.14 -70.62
C ALA A 280 37.93 56.87 -69.54
N ASP A 281 38.98 56.10 -69.84
CA ASP A 281 40.11 55.84 -68.94
C ASP A 281 40.80 57.12 -68.45
N GLN A 282 40.88 58.14 -69.30
CA GLN A 282 41.47 59.45 -68.97
C GLN A 282 40.62 60.25 -67.97
N PHE A 283 39.31 59.97 -67.90
CA PHE A 283 38.34 60.62 -66.99
C PHE A 283 37.85 59.67 -65.89
N SER A 284 38.47 58.49 -65.75
CA SER A 284 38.07 57.44 -64.80
C SER A 284 38.05 57.93 -63.35
N GLY A 285 39.00 58.79 -62.96
CA GLY A 285 39.06 59.41 -61.64
C GLY A 285 37.88 60.36 -61.35
N ASP A 286 37.44 61.13 -62.35
CA ASP A 286 36.32 62.06 -62.22
C ASP A 286 34.97 61.34 -62.27
N LEU A 287 34.82 60.33 -63.13
CA LEU A 287 33.63 59.47 -63.19
C LEU A 287 33.47 58.62 -61.92
N MET A 288 34.57 58.18 -61.31
CA MET A 288 34.53 57.46 -60.03
C MET A 288 34.17 58.39 -58.86
N LYS A 289 34.60 59.66 -58.90
CA LYS A 289 34.11 60.69 -57.96
C LYS A 289 32.60 60.92 -58.10
N ILE A 290 32.10 61.04 -59.33
CA ILE A 290 30.67 61.23 -59.61
C ILE A 290 29.86 60.01 -59.14
N TYR A 291 30.31 58.79 -59.44
CA TYR A 291 29.66 57.54 -59.01
C TYR A 291 29.60 57.38 -57.48
N ARG A 292 30.69 57.73 -56.77
CA ARG A 292 30.77 57.66 -55.31
C ARG A 292 30.08 58.81 -54.58
N ARG A 293 29.85 59.93 -55.26
CA ARG A 293 29.21 61.12 -54.68
C ARG A 293 27.83 60.73 -54.13
N LYS A 294 27.62 61.01 -52.85
CA LYS A 294 26.32 60.87 -52.19
C LYS A 294 25.51 62.12 -52.49
N VAL A 295 24.39 61.96 -53.19
CA VAL A 295 23.48 63.07 -53.49
C VAL A 295 22.33 63.05 -52.50
N LYS A 296 22.05 64.19 -51.87
CA LYS A 296 20.94 64.32 -50.92
C LYS A 296 19.63 64.35 -51.70
N ARG A 297 18.91 63.23 -51.70
CA ARG A 297 17.59 63.14 -52.33
C ARG A 297 16.55 63.90 -51.50
N PRO A 298 15.68 64.72 -52.10
CA PRO A 298 14.58 65.32 -51.36
C PRO A 298 13.66 64.20 -50.87
N LYS A 299 13.50 64.11 -49.55
CA LYS A 299 12.60 63.14 -48.90
C LYS A 299 11.22 63.29 -49.53
N LYS A 300 10.78 62.28 -50.29
CA LYS A 300 9.45 62.27 -50.91
C LYS A 300 8.41 62.30 -49.78
N ARG A 301 7.80 63.48 -49.56
CA ARG A 301 6.64 63.63 -48.68
C ARG A 301 5.47 62.91 -49.34
N GLU A 302 5.25 61.65 -48.99
CA GLU A 302 3.93 61.03 -49.12
C GLU A 302 3.15 61.38 -47.85
N GLY A 303 2.03 62.08 -48.03
CA GLY A 303 1.25 62.68 -46.96
C GLY A 303 0.25 61.72 -46.30
N GLY A 304 -0.06 62.02 -45.04
CA GLY A 304 -1.15 61.47 -44.24
C GLY A 304 -0.93 61.82 -42.76
N GLY A 305 -1.91 62.49 -42.12
CA GLY A 305 -1.84 63.10 -40.77
C GLY A 305 -1.54 62.12 -39.62
N ASP A 306 -0.90 62.59 -38.55
CA ASP A 306 -1.53 63.25 -37.38
C ASP A 306 -2.29 62.23 -36.52
N ASP A 307 -1.69 61.76 -35.43
CA ASP A 307 -2.03 62.21 -34.06
C ASP A 307 -1.12 61.51 -33.02
N ASP A 308 -0.96 62.19 -31.89
CA ASP A 308 -0.14 61.89 -30.72
C ASP A 308 -0.37 60.49 -30.10
N ASP A 309 0.70 59.91 -29.54
CA ASP A 309 0.65 59.47 -28.15
C ASP A 309 2.05 59.34 -27.55
N ASP A 310 2.25 60.22 -26.58
CA ASP A 310 3.37 60.43 -25.69
C ASP A 310 3.24 59.45 -24.51
N GLU A 311 4.14 58.48 -24.37
CA GLU A 311 4.36 57.80 -23.09
C GLU A 311 5.86 57.54 -22.91
N SER A 312 6.41 58.29 -21.97
CA SER A 312 7.77 58.21 -21.48
C SER A 312 8.11 56.81 -20.96
N PHE A 313 9.29 56.30 -21.34
CA PHE A 313 10.05 55.46 -20.42
C PHE A 313 11.52 55.81 -20.48
N ASP A 314 11.88 56.68 -19.55
CA ASP A 314 13.22 56.98 -19.09
C ASP A 314 13.88 55.71 -18.55
N THR A 315 15.02 55.32 -19.12
CA THR A 315 16.05 54.60 -18.36
C THR A 315 17.41 54.87 -18.98
N ASP A 316 18.11 55.80 -18.33
CA ASP A 316 19.55 55.99 -18.33
C ASP A 316 20.35 54.68 -18.52
N LEU A 317 21.03 54.57 -19.67
CA LEU A 317 22.20 53.73 -19.81
C LEU A 317 23.24 54.49 -20.65
N ASP A 318 24.11 55.13 -19.89
CA ASP A 318 25.41 55.70 -20.22
C ASP A 318 26.11 54.91 -21.35
N SER A 319 26.14 55.52 -22.54
CA SER A 319 26.93 55.03 -23.68
C SER A 319 27.74 56.19 -24.23
N ASP A 320 28.85 56.42 -23.54
CA ASP A 320 29.98 57.23 -23.97
C ASP A 320 30.46 56.71 -25.35
N SER A 321 29.99 57.35 -26.40
CA SER A 321 30.44 57.14 -27.77
C SER A 321 30.67 58.51 -28.37
N ASP A 322 31.92 58.96 -28.26
CA ASP A 322 32.52 60.02 -29.05
C ASP A 322 32.25 59.78 -30.54
N VAL A 323 31.10 60.29 -31.02
CA VAL A 323 30.81 60.43 -32.43
C VAL A 323 31.57 61.66 -32.91
N ASP A 324 32.73 61.36 -33.48
CA ASP A 324 33.53 62.22 -34.35
C ASP A 324 32.62 63.14 -35.17
N SER A 325 32.58 64.40 -34.76
CA SER A 325 31.89 65.48 -35.45
C SER A 325 32.72 65.87 -36.67
N ASN A 326 32.84 64.96 -37.63
CA ASN A 326 33.33 65.30 -38.96
C ASN A 326 32.16 65.83 -39.78
N ALA A 327 31.78 67.07 -39.46
CA ALA A 327 30.94 67.90 -40.31
C ALA A 327 31.74 68.27 -41.56
N GLU A 328 31.86 67.35 -42.50
CA GLU A 328 32.28 67.69 -43.85
C GLU A 328 31.15 68.49 -44.52
N GLU A 329 31.51 69.71 -44.93
CA GLU A 329 30.70 70.64 -45.72
C GLU A 329 29.96 69.90 -46.84
N ILE A 330 28.64 69.99 -46.78
CA ILE A 330 27.76 69.57 -47.88
C ILE A 330 27.98 70.59 -49.00
N GLU A 331 28.81 70.22 -49.98
CA GLU A 331 28.95 70.96 -51.24
C GLU A 331 27.56 71.14 -51.86
N GLU A 332 27.25 72.39 -52.22
CA GLU A 332 26.08 72.81 -52.99
C GLU A 332 25.92 71.95 -54.27
N PRO A 333 24.71 71.86 -54.84
CA PRO A 333 24.50 71.08 -56.06
C PRO A 333 25.23 71.75 -57.23
N GLU A 334 26.52 71.46 -57.40
CA GLU A 334 27.19 71.63 -58.67
C GLU A 334 26.44 70.72 -59.65
N GLU A 335 25.82 71.35 -60.66
CA GLU A 335 25.23 70.64 -61.79
C GLU A 335 26.26 69.62 -62.27
N ASP A 336 25.86 68.35 -62.40
CA ASP A 336 26.71 67.29 -62.89
C ASP A 336 27.10 67.65 -64.35
N VAL A 337 28.15 68.46 -64.53
CA VAL A 337 28.68 68.89 -65.81
C VAL A 337 29.53 67.76 -66.38
N CYS A 338 29.20 67.33 -67.59
CA CYS A 338 29.98 66.34 -68.32
C CYS A 338 31.42 66.86 -68.51
N PRO A 339 32.47 66.12 -68.08
CA PRO A 339 33.85 66.52 -68.27
C PRO A 339 34.15 66.82 -69.75
N PRO A 340 34.92 67.87 -70.08
CA PRO A 340 35.18 68.26 -71.46
C PRO A 340 35.98 67.15 -72.18
N GLY A 341 35.30 66.38 -73.04
CA GLY A 341 35.88 65.25 -73.79
C GLY A 341 35.34 63.86 -73.41
N CYS A 342 34.47 63.75 -72.41
CA CYS A 342 33.77 62.51 -72.07
C CYS A 342 32.55 62.29 -72.99
N ASP A 343 32.29 61.03 -73.38
CA ASP A 343 31.08 60.69 -74.13
C ASP A 343 29.84 60.89 -73.23
N GLN A 344 28.90 61.70 -73.72
CA GLN A 344 27.65 62.02 -73.03
C GLN A 344 26.82 60.76 -72.70
N ALA A 345 26.99 59.68 -73.47
CA ALA A 345 26.35 58.39 -73.20
C ALA A 345 26.94 57.70 -71.95
N VAL A 346 28.28 57.69 -71.82
CA VAL A 346 28.98 57.14 -70.65
C VAL A 346 28.65 57.93 -69.39
N PHE A 347 28.61 59.25 -69.50
CA PHE A 347 28.24 60.14 -68.39
C PHE A 347 26.82 59.86 -67.85
N LYS A 348 25.82 59.76 -68.74
CA LYS A 348 24.44 59.42 -68.34
C LYS A 348 24.31 58.02 -67.74
N ALA A 349 25.07 57.05 -68.26
CA ALA A 349 25.11 55.70 -67.71
C ALA A 349 25.69 55.70 -66.28
N VAL A 350 26.75 56.46 -66.01
CA VAL A 350 27.37 56.60 -64.68
C VAL A 350 26.40 57.26 -63.68
N ILE A 351 25.65 58.28 -64.09
CA ILE A 351 24.59 58.88 -63.25
C ILE A 351 23.49 57.86 -62.94
N GLY A 352 23.05 57.09 -63.93
CA GLY A 352 22.06 56.02 -63.70
C GLY A 352 22.57 54.90 -62.77
N LEU A 353 23.85 54.55 -62.83
CA LEU A 353 24.47 53.61 -61.88
C LEU A 353 24.59 54.20 -60.47
N ARG A 354 24.87 55.51 -60.34
CA ARG A 354 24.86 56.21 -59.06
C ARG A 354 23.48 56.17 -58.40
N ASP A 355 22.42 56.43 -59.16
CA ASP A 355 21.06 56.41 -58.64
C ASP A 355 20.65 55.00 -58.18
N LYS A 356 20.96 53.97 -58.98
CA LYS A 356 20.76 52.57 -58.56
C LYS A 356 21.54 52.22 -57.30
N ARG A 357 22.80 52.65 -57.18
CA ARG A 357 23.61 52.44 -55.96
C ARG A 357 22.95 53.08 -54.74
N LEU A 358 22.46 54.31 -54.86
CA LEU A 358 21.81 55.02 -53.75
C LEU A 358 20.48 54.34 -53.34
N ASP A 359 19.69 53.83 -54.30
CA ASP A 359 18.48 53.05 -54.00
C ASP A 359 18.81 51.77 -53.21
N MET A 360 19.90 51.09 -53.59
CA MET A 360 20.38 49.89 -52.90
C MET A 360 20.93 50.20 -51.50
N GLU A 361 21.66 51.30 -51.32
CA GLU A 361 22.14 51.75 -50.02
C GLU A 361 20.97 52.08 -49.08
N GLU A 362 19.92 52.75 -49.57
CA GLU A 362 18.71 53.02 -48.80
C GLU A 362 18.02 51.71 -48.36
N ALA A 363 17.80 50.77 -49.29
CA ALA A 363 17.22 49.46 -48.99
C ALA A 363 18.05 48.66 -47.99
N LEU A 364 19.38 48.64 -48.13
CA LEU A 364 20.29 48.01 -47.17
C LEU A 364 20.21 48.65 -45.78
N THR A 365 20.10 49.98 -45.69
CA THR A 365 19.95 50.66 -44.40
C THR A 365 18.62 50.34 -43.71
N GLU A 366 17.54 50.17 -44.48
CA GLU A 366 16.23 49.79 -43.96
C GLU A 366 16.22 48.33 -43.47
N ILE A 367 16.79 47.41 -44.26
CA ILE A 367 16.97 46.01 -43.86
C ILE A 367 17.85 45.92 -42.61
N GLN A 368 18.90 46.71 -42.51
CA GLN A 368 19.77 46.74 -41.34
C GLN A 368 19.04 47.21 -40.08
N LYS A 369 18.17 48.23 -40.18
CA LYS A 369 17.30 48.64 -39.06
C LYS A 369 16.37 47.53 -38.62
N ALA A 370 15.72 46.85 -39.57
CA ALA A 370 14.85 45.70 -39.27
C ALA A 370 15.62 44.56 -38.60
N VAL A 371 16.86 44.27 -39.04
CA VAL A 371 17.74 43.28 -38.40
C VAL A 371 18.04 43.66 -36.95
N ASP A 372 18.34 44.93 -36.68
CA ASP A 372 18.67 45.39 -35.33
C ASP A 372 17.45 45.37 -34.41
N GLU A 373 16.25 45.64 -34.94
CA GLU A 373 14.98 45.44 -34.22
C GLU A 373 14.74 43.95 -33.88
N ILE A 374 14.90 43.04 -34.85
CA ILE A 374 14.73 41.60 -34.60
C ILE A 374 15.79 41.07 -33.62
N LYS A 375 17.02 41.59 -33.65
CA LYS A 375 18.04 41.25 -32.65
C LYS A 375 17.66 41.70 -31.24
N LYS A 376 17.06 42.89 -31.09
CA LYS A 376 16.55 43.39 -29.81
C LYS A 376 15.41 42.51 -29.28
N THR A 377 14.46 42.11 -30.14
CA THR A 377 13.38 41.20 -29.72
C THR A 377 13.91 39.82 -29.36
N HIS A 378 14.86 39.28 -30.13
CA HIS A 378 15.51 37.99 -29.84
C HIS A 378 16.25 38.01 -28.49
N THR A 379 17.02 39.06 -28.20
CA THR A 379 17.70 39.18 -26.89
C THR A 379 16.71 39.30 -25.73
N ARG A 380 15.59 40.02 -25.89
CA ARG A 380 14.51 40.07 -24.88
C ARG A 380 13.87 38.70 -24.67
N LEU A 381 13.64 37.94 -25.73
CA LEU A 381 13.08 36.58 -25.63
C LEU A 381 14.04 35.61 -24.92
N LEU A 382 15.34 35.67 -25.20
CA LEU A 382 16.36 34.87 -24.49
C LEU A 382 16.43 35.21 -22.99
N GLN A 383 16.24 36.47 -22.62
CA GLN A 383 16.16 36.85 -21.19
C GLN A 383 14.90 36.28 -20.52
N LYS A 384 13.76 36.30 -21.23
CA LYS A 384 12.51 35.69 -20.75
C LYS A 384 12.64 34.17 -20.61
N GLU A 385 13.25 33.49 -21.58
CA GLU A 385 13.54 32.05 -21.52
C GLU A 385 14.33 31.71 -20.25
N LYS A 386 15.44 32.42 -19.99
CA LYS A 386 16.24 32.21 -18.76
C LYS A 386 15.50 32.49 -17.47
N ALA A 387 14.53 33.43 -17.49
CA ALA A 387 13.70 33.72 -16.32
C ALA A 387 12.70 32.59 -16.07
N LEU A 388 12.02 32.12 -17.13
CA LEU A 388 11.09 30.99 -17.08
C LEU A 388 11.80 29.69 -16.68
N ASP A 389 13.03 29.45 -17.15
CA ASP A 389 13.82 28.26 -16.79
C ASP A 389 14.10 28.24 -15.27
N LYS A 390 14.46 29.39 -14.69
CA LYS A 390 14.62 29.53 -13.23
C LYS A 390 13.30 29.34 -12.49
N GLU A 391 12.19 29.86 -13.02
CA GLU A 391 10.86 29.68 -12.41
C GLU A 391 10.44 28.21 -12.43
N GLN A 392 10.67 27.51 -13.55
CA GLN A 392 10.44 26.08 -13.69
C GLN A 392 11.26 25.27 -12.67
N MET A 393 12.58 25.52 -12.58
CA MET A 393 13.44 24.86 -11.59
C MET A 393 12.94 25.08 -10.15
N GLN A 394 12.51 26.31 -9.82
CA GLN A 394 11.95 26.61 -8.50
C GLN A 394 10.60 25.93 -8.25
N ALA A 395 9.75 25.80 -9.28
CA ALA A 395 8.48 25.08 -9.18
C ALA A 395 8.73 23.58 -8.94
N GLU A 396 9.68 22.97 -9.66
CA GLU A 396 10.09 21.58 -9.48
C GLU A 396 10.67 21.33 -8.08
N GLU A 397 11.51 22.22 -7.56
CA GLU A 397 12.05 22.12 -6.20
C GLU A 397 10.94 22.19 -5.14
N LYS A 398 9.97 23.10 -5.31
CA LYS A 398 8.80 23.20 -4.42
C LYS A 398 7.94 21.95 -4.46
N ILE A 399 7.75 21.35 -5.64
CA ILE A 399 7.04 20.07 -5.77
C ILE A 399 7.79 18.98 -5.02
N GLN A 400 9.11 18.85 -5.21
CA GLN A 400 9.90 17.85 -4.49
C GLN A 400 9.81 18.04 -2.96
N HIS A 401 9.93 19.28 -2.48
CA HIS A 401 9.77 19.60 -1.08
C HIS A 401 8.38 19.20 -0.56
N PHE A 402 7.33 19.55 -1.29
CA PHE A 402 5.97 19.19 -0.93
C PHE A 402 5.74 17.66 -0.92
N GLN A 403 6.30 16.93 -1.88
CA GLN A 403 6.24 15.46 -1.89
C GLN A 403 6.95 14.85 -0.68
N THR A 404 8.09 15.41 -0.24
CA THR A 404 8.76 14.96 0.98
C THR A 404 7.93 15.26 2.23
N GLU A 405 7.26 16.42 2.31
CA GLU A 405 6.37 16.76 3.43
C GLU A 405 5.14 15.85 3.45
N LYS A 406 4.55 15.57 2.28
CA LYS A 406 3.44 14.62 2.11
C LYS A 406 3.84 13.21 2.57
N GLN A 407 5.01 12.73 2.16
CA GLN A 407 5.53 11.43 2.63
C GLN A 407 5.79 11.44 4.13
N GLN A 408 6.33 12.53 4.69
CA GLN A 408 6.50 12.67 6.14
C GLN A 408 5.16 12.57 6.85
N LYS A 409 4.14 13.34 6.42
CA LYS A 409 2.79 13.29 7.03
C LYS A 409 2.17 11.90 6.95
N LEU A 410 2.30 11.19 5.83
CA LEU A 410 1.84 9.80 5.69
C LEU A 410 2.59 8.86 6.65
N ASN A 411 3.89 9.04 6.84
CA ASN A 411 4.68 8.22 7.76
C ASN A 411 4.32 8.42 9.25
N HIS A 412 3.60 9.49 9.60
CA HIS A 412 3.09 9.67 10.97
C HIS A 412 1.85 8.82 11.26
N LEU A 413 1.22 8.24 10.22
CA LEU A 413 0.06 7.39 10.40
C LEU A 413 0.48 6.05 11.01
N HIS A 414 -0.20 5.68 12.09
CA HIS A 414 0.13 4.47 12.82
C HIS A 414 -0.46 3.25 12.13
N THR A 415 0.40 2.28 11.83
CA THR A 415 -0.03 0.96 11.35
C THR A 415 -0.09 -0.02 12.51
N VAL A 416 -1.22 -0.70 12.65
CA VAL A 416 -1.40 -1.75 13.66
C VAL A 416 -0.97 -3.09 13.08
N LEU A 417 -0.27 -3.89 13.89
CA LEU A 417 0.17 -5.23 13.52
C LEU A 417 -0.41 -6.27 14.48
N LEU A 418 -0.99 -7.33 13.92
CA LEU A 418 -1.40 -8.49 14.72
C LEU A 418 -0.20 -9.38 15.02
N LEU A 419 0.07 -9.55 16.31
CA LEU A 419 1.07 -10.49 16.81
C LEU A 419 0.39 -11.61 17.58
N ARG A 420 0.78 -12.86 17.31
CA ARG A 420 0.45 -13.98 18.17
C ARG A 420 1.26 -13.87 19.46
N LEU A 421 0.67 -14.24 20.58
CA LEU A 421 1.36 -14.34 21.88
C LEU A 421 2.68 -15.12 21.80
N SER A 422 2.75 -16.17 20.97
CA SER A 422 3.97 -16.97 20.77
C SER A 422 5.15 -16.19 20.13
N GLN A 423 4.85 -15.10 19.41
CA GLN A 423 5.83 -14.21 18.79
C GLN A 423 6.40 -13.20 19.80
N MET A 424 5.73 -13.01 20.93
CA MET A 424 6.12 -12.04 21.95
C MET A 424 7.02 -12.72 22.99
N LYS A 425 8.22 -12.18 23.19
CA LYS A 425 9.21 -12.72 24.13
C LYS A 425 9.52 -11.79 25.31
N CYS A 426 8.96 -10.58 25.29
CA CYS A 426 9.14 -9.55 26.31
C CYS A 426 7.95 -9.42 27.28
N LEU A 427 7.09 -10.44 27.38
CA LEU A 427 5.96 -10.43 28.30
C LEU A 427 6.44 -10.55 29.76
N SER A 428 5.98 -9.66 30.63
CA SER A 428 6.16 -9.75 32.08
C SER A 428 4.90 -10.30 32.75
N VAL A 429 5.08 -11.03 33.85
CA VAL A 429 3.98 -11.49 34.70
C VAL A 429 3.90 -10.56 35.91
N VAL A 430 2.75 -9.94 36.11
CA VAL A 430 2.47 -9.07 37.26
C VAL A 430 1.67 -9.88 38.28
N GLY A 431 2.21 -10.00 39.50
CA GLY A 431 1.51 -10.61 40.64
C GLY A 431 0.49 -9.68 41.29
N GLY A 432 -0.41 -10.24 42.12
CA GLY A 432 -1.39 -9.47 42.89
C GLY A 432 -0.79 -8.42 43.84
N ASP A 433 0.49 -8.59 44.18
CA ASP A 433 1.25 -7.69 45.06
C ASP A 433 2.05 -6.62 44.28
N GLY A 434 1.88 -6.54 42.95
CA GLY A 434 2.55 -5.57 42.08
C GLY A 434 3.99 -5.94 41.69
N GLU A 435 4.50 -7.10 42.12
CA GLU A 435 5.83 -7.57 41.69
C GLU A 435 5.81 -8.05 40.23
N GLU A 436 6.75 -7.53 39.43
CA GLU A 436 6.93 -7.87 38.02
C GLU A 436 8.05 -8.89 37.84
N PHE A 437 7.72 -10.06 37.29
CA PHE A 437 8.70 -11.08 36.96
C PHE A 437 8.93 -11.14 35.44
N PRO A 438 10.19 -11.08 34.98
CA PRO A 438 10.50 -11.14 33.56
C PRO A 438 10.29 -12.56 33.00
N GLY A 439 9.42 -12.65 31.99
CA GLY A 439 9.19 -13.85 31.21
C GLY A 439 8.03 -14.73 31.70
N ILE A 440 7.41 -15.43 30.75
CA ILE A 440 6.59 -16.61 31.05
C ILE A 440 7.58 -17.73 31.37
N GLY A 441 8.01 -17.84 32.62
CA GLY A 441 8.61 -19.09 33.09
C GLY A 441 7.69 -20.26 32.74
N GLN A 442 8.16 -21.51 32.75
CA GLN A 442 7.36 -22.71 32.45
C GLN A 442 6.13 -22.93 33.38
N CYS A 443 5.74 -21.94 34.17
CA CYS A 443 4.64 -21.96 35.12
C CYS A 443 3.37 -21.43 34.45
N ALA A 444 2.26 -22.16 34.63
CA ALA A 444 0.93 -21.65 34.36
C ALA A 444 0.65 -20.42 35.22
N LEU A 445 -0.07 -19.43 34.68
CA LEU A 445 -0.50 -18.25 35.44
C LEU A 445 -1.29 -18.69 36.67
N MET A 446 -0.90 -18.22 37.85
CA MET A 446 -1.67 -18.43 39.07
C MET A 446 -2.91 -17.50 39.07
N PRO A 447 -4.00 -17.86 39.77
CA PRO A 447 -5.16 -16.97 39.89
C PRO A 447 -4.75 -15.60 40.43
N GLY A 448 -5.12 -14.52 39.72
CA GLY A 448 -4.76 -13.14 40.09
C GLY A 448 -3.49 -12.59 39.42
N GLN A 449 -2.79 -13.38 38.61
CA GLN A 449 -1.65 -12.88 37.82
C GLN A 449 -2.10 -12.41 36.42
N THR A 450 -1.53 -11.30 35.94
CA THR A 450 -1.81 -10.76 34.60
C THR A 450 -0.53 -10.62 33.78
N LEU A 451 -0.65 -10.86 32.47
CA LEU A 451 0.45 -10.60 31.53
C LEU A 451 0.44 -9.13 31.12
N ARG A 452 1.59 -8.47 31.24
CA ARG A 452 1.76 -7.07 30.79
C ARG A 452 2.79 -7.00 29.65
N LEU A 453 2.46 -6.21 28.64
CA LEU A 453 3.39 -5.81 27.59
C LEU A 453 4.01 -4.46 27.97
N PRO A 454 5.31 -4.24 27.71
CA PRO A 454 5.90 -2.90 27.79
C PRO A 454 5.14 -1.91 26.91
N GLU A 455 4.86 -0.71 27.44
CA GLU A 455 4.13 0.35 26.73
C GLU A 455 4.95 0.93 25.58
N THR A 456 6.29 0.93 25.70
CA THR A 456 7.21 1.33 24.63
C THR A 456 8.35 0.32 24.46
N LEU A 457 9.00 0.36 23.29
CA LEU A 457 10.16 -0.48 22.97
C LEU A 457 11.50 0.19 23.38
N ASP A 458 11.45 1.37 24.01
CA ASP A 458 12.63 2.17 24.35
C ASP A 458 13.47 1.54 25.47
N GLY A 459 12.89 0.59 26.21
CA GLY A 459 13.52 -0.14 27.30
C GLY A 459 14.48 -1.26 26.87
N GLY A 460 14.95 -1.28 25.62
CA GLY A 460 15.88 -2.28 25.10
C GLY A 460 15.22 -3.51 24.47
N GLN A 461 13.93 -3.43 24.14
CA GLN A 461 13.23 -4.47 23.39
C GLN A 461 13.59 -4.36 21.90
N VAL A 462 13.78 -5.51 21.26
CA VAL A 462 14.27 -5.59 19.87
C VAL A 462 13.42 -6.56 19.07
N VAL A 463 13.13 -6.19 17.83
CA VAL A 463 12.36 -7.02 16.89
C VAL A 463 13.33 -7.80 16.01
N PHE A 464 13.18 -9.12 15.99
CA PHE A 464 13.97 -10.00 15.14
C PHE A 464 13.05 -10.86 14.26
N THR A 465 13.49 -11.10 13.03
CA THR A 465 12.96 -12.23 12.25
C THR A 465 13.40 -13.54 12.90
N LYS A 466 12.60 -14.61 12.74
CA LYS A 466 12.92 -15.94 13.31
C LYS A 466 14.31 -16.42 12.87
N THR A 467 14.65 -16.17 11.61
CA THR A 467 15.94 -16.53 11.01
C THR A 467 17.09 -15.72 11.59
N ALA A 468 16.92 -14.39 11.74
CA ALA A 468 17.94 -13.55 12.37
C ALA A 468 18.18 -13.94 13.83
N LEU A 469 17.11 -14.22 14.59
CA LEU A 469 17.23 -14.66 15.98
C LEU A 469 17.94 -16.02 16.11
N GLN A 470 17.66 -16.96 15.20
CA GLN A 470 18.35 -18.25 15.17
C GLN A 470 19.83 -18.09 14.83
N ARG A 471 20.17 -17.28 13.82
CA ARG A 471 21.56 -16.97 13.47
C ARG A 471 22.29 -16.30 14.63
N LEU A 472 21.65 -15.35 15.31
CA LEU A 472 22.22 -14.68 16.48
C LEU A 472 22.48 -15.69 17.60
N ARG A 473 21.52 -16.57 17.90
CA ARG A 473 21.71 -17.65 18.90
C ARG A 473 22.87 -18.57 18.53
N GLN A 474 22.95 -18.99 17.26
CA GLN A 474 24.06 -19.82 16.80
C GLN A 474 25.39 -19.09 16.93
N ARG A 475 25.46 -17.82 16.50
CA ARG A 475 26.67 -17.00 16.61
C ARG A 475 27.10 -16.80 18.06
N ILE A 476 26.17 -16.66 18.98
CA ILE A 476 26.48 -16.59 20.42
C ILE A 476 27.13 -17.90 20.88
N VAL A 477 26.61 -19.05 20.48
CA VAL A 477 27.21 -20.36 20.81
C VAL A 477 28.62 -20.48 20.21
N ASP A 478 28.79 -20.13 18.95
CA ASP A 478 30.09 -20.18 18.26
C ASP A 478 31.11 -19.28 18.97
N LEU A 479 30.73 -18.04 19.31
CA LEU A 479 31.58 -17.10 20.04
C LEU A 479 31.96 -17.60 21.44
N HIS A 480 31.07 -18.32 22.14
CA HIS A 480 31.41 -18.95 23.41
C HIS A 480 32.45 -20.07 23.21
N GLY A 481 32.33 -20.84 22.13
CA GLY A 481 33.31 -21.85 21.73
C GLY A 481 34.67 -21.23 21.38
N GLU A 482 34.69 -20.22 20.52
CA GLU A 482 35.89 -19.45 20.13
C GLU A 482 36.57 -18.85 21.38
N LYS A 483 35.82 -18.18 22.25
CA LYS A 483 36.33 -17.61 23.50
C LYS A 483 36.92 -18.67 24.42
N ALA A 484 36.33 -19.86 24.48
CA ALA A 484 36.86 -20.97 25.24
C ALA A 484 38.16 -21.53 24.64
N SER A 485 38.27 -21.61 23.30
CA SER A 485 39.49 -22.03 22.60
C SER A 485 40.62 -21.04 22.83
N VAL A 486 40.38 -19.74 22.60
CA VAL A 486 41.37 -18.68 22.83
C VAL A 486 41.85 -18.67 24.29
N ARG A 487 40.95 -18.89 25.25
CA ARG A 487 41.33 -19.04 26.67
C ARG A 487 42.16 -20.30 26.94
N ARG A 488 42.02 -21.36 26.16
CA ARG A 488 42.85 -22.57 26.25
C ARG A 488 44.23 -22.32 25.67
N GLU A 489 44.29 -21.77 24.46
CA GLU A 489 45.54 -21.38 23.77
C GLU A 489 46.35 -20.38 24.60
N TYR A 490 45.70 -19.34 25.15
CA TYR A 490 46.37 -18.39 26.03
C TYR A 490 46.99 -19.05 27.28
N ARG A 491 46.29 -20.02 27.88
CA ARG A 491 46.81 -20.78 29.03
C ARG A 491 48.00 -21.64 28.63
N GLU A 492 47.96 -22.26 27.46
CA GLU A 492 49.05 -23.08 26.94
C GLU A 492 50.27 -22.24 26.58
N LEU A 493 50.08 -21.12 25.87
CA LEU A 493 51.14 -20.18 25.52
C LEU A 493 51.80 -19.60 26.77
N LYS A 494 51.02 -19.30 27.81
CA LYS A 494 51.54 -18.86 29.12
C LYS A 494 52.40 -19.94 29.79
N ARG A 495 52.04 -21.23 29.67
CA ARG A 495 52.88 -22.33 30.17
C ARG A 495 54.18 -22.44 29.38
N VAL A 496 54.12 -22.44 28.06
CA VAL A 496 55.31 -22.54 27.18
C VAL A 496 56.26 -21.36 27.39
N TYR A 497 55.73 -20.14 27.48
CA TYR A 497 56.51 -18.96 27.82
C TYR A 497 57.20 -19.10 29.19
N GLY A 498 56.48 -19.59 30.20
CA GLY A 498 57.05 -19.85 31.52
C GLY A 498 58.17 -20.91 31.51
N VAL A 499 58.07 -21.94 30.67
CA VAL A 499 59.13 -22.95 30.48
C VAL A 499 60.35 -22.34 29.79
N ARG A 500 60.16 -21.67 28.64
CA ARG A 500 61.26 -21.02 27.90
C ARG A 500 61.97 -19.93 28.72
N ALA A 501 61.23 -19.15 29.51
CA ALA A 501 61.82 -18.14 30.38
C ALA A 501 62.68 -18.74 31.52
N ARG A 502 62.40 -19.99 31.93
CA ARG A 502 63.24 -20.73 32.88
C ARG A 502 64.46 -21.35 32.20
N GLU A 503 64.32 -21.80 30.96
CA GLU A 503 65.43 -22.31 30.13
C GLU A 503 66.43 -21.20 29.82
N ASN A 504 65.99 -20.00 29.43
CA ASN A 504 66.86 -18.84 29.16
C ASN A 504 67.55 -18.24 30.41
N LYS A 505 67.19 -18.69 31.62
CA LYS A 505 67.81 -18.27 32.89
C LYS A 505 68.88 -19.24 33.40
N LYS A 506 69.01 -20.42 32.78
CA LYS A 506 70.12 -21.35 32.98
C LYS A 506 71.16 -21.12 31.90
#